data_AF-A0AAP3GBG9-F1
#
_entry.id   AF-A0AAP3GBG9-F1
#
_cell.length_a   1.000
_cell.length_b   1.000
_cell.length_c   1.000
_cell.angle_alpha   90.00
_cell.angle_beta   90.00
_cell.angle_gamma   90.00
#
_symmetry.space_group_name_H-M   'P 1'
#
loop_
_entity.id
_entity.type
_entity.pdbx_description
1 polymer ?
#
loop_
_entity_poly.entity_id
_entity_poly.type
_entity_poly.pdbx_seq_one_letter_code
_entity_poly.pdbx_strand_id
1 'polypeptide(L)'
;MLRKFILIISLLILTSCGNQTIETNHTTNTTLIHLFNRGYSVSLFNFGEIVNKLSEIKTKDDITYINGMVDTYLTNNSQFMVSMIVSSDKRGDSKVIDPVIREDIVDMVHNQVSFMKQIKELLDQESLQNLKWQSNYYKDIYKVERELNMDIPKEQDGLTKYKLSLEQMNSLLTKAISHKK
;
A
#
# COMPACT_ATOMS: atom_id res chain seq x y z
N MET A 1 -5.20 80.41 23.31
CA MET A 1 -6.33 79.82 22.56
C MET A 1 -5.77 78.74 21.64
N LEU A 2 -6.37 77.53 21.68
CA LEU A 2 -6.21 76.34 20.79
C LEU A 2 -4.76 75.99 20.38
N ARG A 3 -4.03 75.00 20.91
CA ARG A 3 -4.35 73.63 21.39
C ARG A 3 -5.25 72.82 20.45
N LYS A 4 -4.88 72.67 19.18
CA LYS A 4 -5.36 71.59 18.29
C LYS A 4 -4.34 71.31 17.16
N PHE A 5 -3.36 70.45 17.42
CA PHE A 5 -2.83 69.56 16.38
C PHE A 5 -2.91 68.14 16.96
N ILE A 6 -4.14 67.65 16.86
CA ILE A 6 -4.61 66.35 17.29
C ILE A 6 -4.03 65.32 16.32
N LEU A 7 -3.16 64.45 16.85
CA LEU A 7 -3.10 63.01 16.57
C LEU A 7 -3.57 62.55 15.16
N ILE A 8 -2.69 62.63 14.15
CA ILE A 8 -2.86 61.88 12.88
C ILE A 8 -1.58 61.14 12.51
N ILE A 9 -0.89 60.55 13.50
CA ILE A 9 0.12 59.50 13.27
C ILE A 9 -0.07 58.43 14.35
N SER A 10 -1.29 57.92 14.46
CA SER A 10 -1.62 56.78 15.34
C SER A 10 -2.58 55.80 14.66
N LEU A 11 -2.95 56.03 13.39
CA LEU A 11 -3.95 55.24 12.66
C LEU A 11 -3.31 54.32 11.61
N LEU A 12 -2.11 53.81 11.88
CA LEU A 12 -1.41 52.83 11.03
C LEU A 12 -0.86 51.62 11.82
N ILE A 13 -1.44 51.30 12.99
CA ILE A 13 -1.07 50.10 13.77
C ILE A 13 -2.30 49.28 14.20
N LEU A 14 -3.40 49.28 13.43
CA LEU A 14 -4.61 48.53 13.82
C LEU A 14 -5.30 47.71 12.70
N THR A 15 -4.59 47.32 11.65
CA THR A 15 -5.09 46.32 10.69
C THR A 15 -4.10 45.19 10.41
N SER A 16 -3.40 44.71 11.44
CA SER A 16 -2.72 43.41 11.38
C SER A 16 -2.99 42.62 12.65
N CYS A 17 -4.27 42.29 12.84
CA CYS A 17 -4.74 41.19 13.69
C CYS A 17 -5.79 40.51 12.84
N GLY A 18 -5.42 39.40 12.20
CA GLY A 18 -6.35 38.75 11.29
C GLY A 18 -5.81 37.64 10.42
N ASN A 19 -4.50 37.46 10.28
CA ASN A 19 -4.01 36.13 9.92
C ASN A 19 -3.86 35.34 11.22
N GLN A 20 -5.00 34.95 11.78
CA GLN A 20 -5.07 33.56 12.20
C GLN A 20 -4.69 32.81 10.92
N THR A 21 -3.44 32.37 10.83
CA THR A 21 -3.17 31.10 10.17
C THR A 21 -4.24 30.19 10.72
N ILE A 22 -5.29 29.98 9.92
CA ILE A 22 -6.04 28.76 9.99
C ILE A 22 -4.96 27.74 9.68
N GLU A 23 -4.22 27.32 10.70
CA GLU A 23 -3.79 25.95 10.80
C GLU A 23 -5.09 25.20 10.60
N THR A 24 -5.37 24.87 9.35
CA THR A 24 -6.10 23.67 9.05
C THR A 24 -5.19 22.59 9.59
N ASN A 25 -5.26 22.39 10.91
CA ASN A 25 -5.12 21.10 11.54
C ASN A 25 -6.18 20.25 10.83
N HIS A 26 -5.84 19.83 9.61
CA HIS A 26 -6.28 18.59 9.08
C HIS A 26 -5.79 17.60 10.13
N THR A 27 -6.61 17.35 11.14
CA THR A 27 -6.63 16.08 11.84
C THR A 27 -6.85 15.06 10.74
N THR A 28 -5.74 14.70 10.08
CA THR A 28 -5.58 13.49 9.32
C THR A 28 -6.21 12.44 10.21
N ASN A 29 -7.23 11.76 9.72
CA ASN A 29 -8.00 10.82 10.54
C ASN A 29 -7.04 9.70 10.95
N THR A 30 -6.40 9.88 12.11
CA THR A 30 -5.27 9.06 12.59
C THR A 30 -5.71 7.62 12.70
N THR A 31 -6.97 7.40 13.07
CA THR A 31 -7.62 6.09 13.06
C THR A 31 -7.61 5.44 11.67
N LEU A 32 -7.98 6.15 10.60
CA LEU A 32 -7.94 5.59 9.23
C LEU A 32 -6.51 5.26 8.79
N ILE A 33 -5.52 6.10 9.12
CA ILE A 33 -4.11 5.81 8.84
C ILE A 33 -3.64 4.57 9.60
N HIS A 34 -3.96 4.45 10.89
CA HIS A 34 -3.57 3.28 11.68
C HIS A 34 -4.24 2.00 11.19
N LEU A 35 -5.54 2.07 10.85
CA LEU A 35 -6.27 0.95 10.26
C LEU A 35 -5.66 0.54 8.92
N PHE A 36 -5.34 1.53 8.07
CA PHE A 36 -4.66 1.28 6.81
C PHE A 36 -3.29 0.63 7.02
N ASN A 37 -2.38 1.23 7.80
CA ASN A 37 -1.04 0.69 8.02
C ASN A 37 -1.09 -0.75 8.55
N ARG A 38 -1.98 -1.02 9.51
CA ARG A 38 -2.19 -2.37 10.04
C ARG A 38 -2.71 -3.32 8.98
N GLY A 39 -3.77 -2.94 8.26
CA GLY A 39 -4.37 -3.78 7.21
C GLY A 39 -3.36 -4.09 6.10
N TYR A 40 -2.65 -3.06 5.66
CA TYR A 40 -1.63 -3.13 4.62
C TYR A 40 -0.48 -4.06 5.00
N SER A 41 0.12 -3.87 6.18
CA SER A 41 1.21 -4.73 6.66
C SER A 41 0.76 -6.19 6.84
N VAL A 42 -0.43 -6.42 7.39
CA VAL A 42 -0.98 -7.78 7.54
C VAL A 42 -1.24 -8.42 6.18
N SER A 43 -1.77 -7.68 5.22
CA SER A 43 -2.02 -8.19 3.87
C SER A 43 -0.72 -8.54 3.16
N LEU A 44 0.28 -7.65 3.18
CA LEU A 44 1.62 -7.91 2.64
C LEU A 44 2.24 -9.14 3.31
N PHE A 45 2.17 -9.24 4.63
CA PHE A 45 2.71 -10.37 5.37
C PHE A 45 2.07 -11.69 4.93
N ASN A 46 0.74 -11.76 4.91
CA ASN A 46 0.01 -12.97 4.51
C ASN A 46 0.33 -13.36 3.06
N PHE A 47 0.40 -12.37 2.17
CA PHE A 47 0.82 -12.58 0.78
C PHE A 47 2.25 -13.14 0.72
N GLY A 48 3.18 -12.50 1.46
CA GLY A 48 4.59 -12.86 1.60
C GLY A 48 4.80 -14.30 2.07
N GLU A 49 4.06 -14.74 3.09
CA GLU A 49 4.12 -16.10 3.60
C GLU A 49 3.71 -17.14 2.54
N ILE A 50 2.66 -16.86 1.76
CA ILE A 50 2.22 -17.74 0.67
C ILE A 50 3.31 -17.85 -0.40
N VAL A 51 3.85 -16.73 -0.88
CA VAL A 51 4.89 -16.76 -1.92
C VAL A 51 6.20 -17.37 -1.43
N ASN A 52 6.54 -17.17 -0.15
CA ASN A 52 7.69 -17.85 0.45
C ASN A 52 7.49 -19.36 0.45
N LYS A 53 6.31 -19.85 0.87
CA LYS A 53 5.98 -21.29 0.86
C LYS A 53 5.95 -21.89 -0.54
N LEU A 54 5.42 -21.15 -1.53
CA LEU A 54 5.50 -21.54 -2.94
C LEU A 54 6.95 -21.72 -3.40
N SER A 55 7.87 -20.88 -2.93
CA SER A 55 9.28 -20.96 -3.27
C SER A 55 10.00 -22.19 -2.68
N GLU A 56 9.43 -22.76 -1.62
CA GLU A 56 10.00 -23.87 -0.85
C GLU A 56 9.33 -25.22 -1.12
N ILE A 57 8.40 -25.30 -2.08
CA ILE A 57 7.53 -26.46 -2.31
C ILE A 57 8.33 -27.74 -2.64
N LYS A 58 8.05 -28.84 -1.93
CA LYS A 58 8.78 -30.11 -2.09
C LYS A 58 7.86 -31.27 -2.45
N THR A 59 6.66 -31.27 -1.92
CA THR A 59 5.72 -32.41 -1.91
C THR A 59 4.32 -31.99 -2.35
N LYS A 60 3.43 -32.97 -2.56
CA LYS A 60 2.02 -32.70 -2.83
C LYS A 60 1.27 -32.19 -1.59
N ASP A 61 1.67 -32.60 -0.39
CA ASP A 61 1.05 -32.11 0.85
C ASP A 61 1.26 -30.60 1.01
N ASP A 62 2.42 -30.08 0.57
CA ASP A 62 2.68 -28.65 0.51
C ASP A 62 1.68 -27.93 -0.40
N ILE A 63 1.26 -28.54 -1.52
CA ILE A 63 0.24 -27.97 -2.43
C ILE A 63 -1.07 -27.81 -1.69
N THR A 64 -1.54 -28.85 -0.99
CA THR A 64 -2.80 -28.80 -0.23
C THR A 64 -2.77 -27.71 0.85
N TYR A 65 -1.65 -27.63 1.59
CA TYR A 65 -1.48 -26.60 2.61
C TYR A 65 -1.50 -25.18 2.03
N ILE A 66 -0.72 -24.93 0.98
CA ILE A 66 -0.66 -23.63 0.30
C ILE A 66 -2.03 -23.29 -0.30
N ASN A 67 -2.76 -24.27 -0.84
CA ASN A 67 -4.10 -24.05 -1.40
C ASN A 67 -5.06 -23.48 -0.35
N GLY A 68 -5.05 -24.03 0.87
CA GLY A 68 -5.84 -23.51 1.98
C GLY A 68 -5.44 -22.08 2.40
N MET A 69 -4.14 -21.74 2.33
CA MET A 69 -3.68 -20.38 2.58
C MET A 69 -4.18 -19.40 1.51
N VAL A 70 -4.14 -19.81 0.23
CA VAL A 70 -4.63 -19.00 -0.91
C VAL A 70 -6.15 -18.79 -0.81
N ASP A 71 -6.91 -19.83 -0.50
CA ASP A 71 -8.37 -19.72 -0.28
C ASP A 71 -8.68 -18.73 0.86
N THR A 72 -7.93 -18.79 1.95
CA THR A 72 -8.06 -17.87 3.09
C THR A 72 -7.69 -16.43 2.70
N TYR A 73 -6.65 -16.25 1.90
CA TYR A 73 -6.23 -14.92 1.43
C TYR A 73 -7.29 -14.28 0.53
N LEU A 74 -7.79 -15.04 -0.45
CA LEU A 74 -8.77 -14.56 -1.43
C LEU A 74 -10.13 -14.23 -0.80
N THR A 75 -10.46 -14.84 0.33
CA THR A 75 -11.72 -14.60 1.05
C THR A 75 -11.68 -13.42 2.02
N ASN A 76 -10.50 -13.00 2.51
CA ASN A 76 -10.45 -12.21 3.74
C ASN A 76 -10.20 -10.70 3.67
N ASN A 77 -9.67 -10.04 2.63
CA ASN A 77 -9.24 -8.64 2.89
C ASN A 77 -9.01 -7.64 1.76
N SER A 78 -9.01 -8.01 0.48
CA SER A 78 -8.50 -7.09 -0.55
C SER A 78 -9.39 -5.87 -0.81
N GLN A 79 -10.71 -6.05 -0.82
CA GLN A 79 -11.65 -4.95 -1.12
C GLN A 79 -11.73 -3.90 -0.01
N PHE A 80 -11.59 -4.31 1.25
CA PHE A 80 -11.60 -3.39 2.39
C PHE A 80 -10.38 -2.45 2.36
N MET A 81 -9.19 -2.98 2.06
CA MET A 81 -7.99 -2.15 1.95
C MET A 81 -8.08 -1.13 0.81
N VAL A 82 -8.52 -1.57 -0.39
CA VAL A 82 -8.73 -0.68 -1.53
C VAL A 82 -9.68 0.45 -1.14
N SER A 83 -10.80 0.12 -0.47
CA SER A 83 -11.76 1.13 -0.02
C SER A 83 -11.17 2.17 0.94
N MET A 84 -10.24 1.78 1.82
CA MET A 84 -9.54 2.72 2.71
C MET A 84 -8.53 3.59 1.96
N ILE A 85 -7.82 3.04 0.97
CA ILE A 85 -6.86 3.77 0.13
C ILE A 85 -7.57 4.86 -0.69
N VAL A 86 -8.65 4.48 -1.38
CA VAL A 86 -9.40 5.37 -2.27
C VAL A 86 -10.39 6.28 -1.54
N SER A 87 -10.57 6.10 -0.22
CA SER A 87 -11.42 6.98 0.59
C SER A 87 -10.87 8.40 0.56
N SER A 88 -11.54 9.25 -0.22
CA SER A 88 -11.22 10.66 -0.39
C SER A 88 -11.89 11.48 0.71
N ASP A 89 -11.24 12.56 1.15
CA ASP A 89 -11.94 13.56 1.95
C ASP A 89 -12.95 14.35 1.09
N LYS A 90 -13.72 15.27 1.70
CA LYS A 90 -14.75 16.06 1.00
C LYS A 90 -14.24 16.87 -0.21
N ARG A 91 -12.92 16.98 -0.41
CA ARG A 91 -12.25 17.68 -1.52
C ARG A 91 -11.65 16.73 -2.56
N GLY A 92 -11.78 15.41 -2.39
CA GLY A 92 -11.24 14.42 -3.32
C GLY A 92 -9.83 13.92 -2.98
N ASP A 93 -9.16 14.49 -1.98
CA ASP A 93 -7.81 14.08 -1.57
C ASP A 93 -7.90 12.97 -0.52
N SER A 94 -7.43 11.76 -0.83
CA SER A 94 -7.20 10.75 0.20
C SER A 94 -6.06 11.19 1.12
N LYS A 95 -6.34 11.27 2.42
CA LYS A 95 -5.38 11.65 3.47
C LYS A 95 -4.69 10.45 4.10
N VAL A 96 -5.01 9.24 3.65
CA VAL A 96 -4.53 8.00 4.26
C VAL A 96 -3.12 7.67 3.76
N ILE A 97 -2.83 7.97 2.50
CA ILE A 97 -1.57 7.66 1.82
C ILE A 97 -1.13 8.86 0.98
N ASP A 98 0.19 9.06 0.93
CA ASP A 98 0.81 10.03 0.05
C ASP A 98 0.35 9.84 -1.42
N PRO A 99 -0.13 10.92 -2.09
CA PRO A 99 -0.56 10.84 -3.49
C PRO A 99 0.47 10.24 -4.44
N VAL A 100 1.78 10.40 -4.17
CA VAL A 100 2.88 9.95 -5.04
C VAL A 100 2.93 8.44 -5.24
N ILE A 101 2.49 7.67 -4.24
CA ILE A 101 2.53 6.19 -4.24
C ILE A 101 1.14 5.55 -4.20
N ARG A 102 0.08 6.36 -4.16
CA ARG A 102 -1.30 5.87 -3.94
C ARG A 102 -1.74 4.89 -5.02
N GLU A 103 -1.61 5.29 -6.28
CA GLU A 103 -2.01 4.44 -7.41
C GLU A 103 -1.17 3.16 -7.46
N ASP A 104 0.14 3.25 -7.20
CA ASP A 104 1.02 2.08 -7.19
C ASP A 104 0.60 1.05 -6.12
N ILE A 105 0.15 1.51 -4.95
CA ILE A 105 -0.40 0.63 -3.90
C ILE A 105 -1.74 0.04 -4.33
N VAL A 106 -2.63 0.82 -4.95
CA VAL A 106 -3.92 0.30 -5.46
C VAL A 106 -3.68 -0.80 -6.48
N ASP A 107 -2.81 -0.54 -7.46
CA ASP A 107 -2.42 -1.50 -8.48
C ASP A 107 -1.79 -2.75 -7.86
N MET A 108 -0.91 -2.58 -6.87
CA MET A 108 -0.29 -3.71 -6.18
C MET A 108 -1.33 -4.59 -5.49
N VAL A 109 -2.28 -4.02 -4.77
CA VAL A 109 -3.33 -4.80 -4.10
C VAL A 109 -4.18 -5.57 -5.13
N HIS A 110 -4.54 -4.95 -6.26
CA HIS A 110 -5.24 -5.64 -7.34
C HIS A 110 -4.40 -6.76 -7.97
N ASN A 111 -3.12 -6.48 -8.22
CA ASN A 111 -2.20 -7.43 -8.82
C ASN A 111 -1.93 -8.62 -7.89
N GLN A 112 -1.84 -8.42 -6.57
CA GLN A 112 -1.73 -9.51 -5.61
C GLN A 112 -2.93 -10.44 -5.64
N VAL A 113 -4.15 -9.90 -5.72
CA VAL A 113 -5.38 -10.70 -5.84
C VAL A 113 -5.39 -11.48 -7.15
N SER A 114 -5.06 -10.81 -8.27
CA SER A 114 -4.99 -11.46 -9.59
C SER A 114 -3.96 -12.59 -9.61
N PHE A 115 -2.77 -12.34 -9.06
CA PHE A 115 -1.71 -13.33 -8.92
C PHE A 115 -2.15 -14.52 -8.07
N MET A 116 -2.81 -14.29 -6.93
CA MET A 116 -3.30 -15.37 -6.07
C MET A 116 -4.38 -16.23 -6.73
N LYS A 117 -5.21 -15.65 -7.60
CA LYS A 117 -6.14 -16.43 -8.44
C LYS A 117 -5.40 -17.32 -9.45
N GLN A 118 -4.36 -16.81 -10.11
CA GLN A 118 -3.54 -17.63 -11.01
C GLN A 118 -2.83 -18.76 -10.26
N ILE A 119 -2.31 -18.48 -9.05
CA ILE A 119 -1.73 -19.52 -8.17
C ILE A 119 -2.79 -20.57 -7.80
N LYS A 120 -4.01 -20.15 -7.45
CA LYS A 120 -5.10 -21.08 -7.14
C LYS A 120 -5.35 -22.05 -8.30
N GLU A 121 -5.47 -21.53 -9.52
CA GLU A 121 -5.64 -22.36 -10.73
C GLU A 121 -4.48 -23.35 -10.93
N LEU A 122 -3.24 -22.95 -10.64
CA LEU A 122 -2.06 -23.82 -10.71
C LEU A 122 -2.04 -24.91 -9.64
N LEU A 123 -2.45 -24.57 -8.42
CA LEU A 123 -2.52 -25.51 -7.29
C LEU A 123 -3.61 -26.56 -7.52
N ASP A 124 -4.75 -26.16 -8.08
CA ASP A 124 -5.87 -27.05 -8.40
C ASP A 124 -5.54 -28.03 -9.55
N GLN A 125 -4.58 -27.69 -10.41
CA GLN A 125 -4.02 -28.62 -11.41
C GLN A 125 -3.03 -29.64 -10.81
N GLU A 126 -2.64 -29.49 -9.53
CA GLU A 126 -1.68 -30.32 -8.79
C GLU A 126 -0.32 -30.55 -9.48
N SER A 127 0.11 -29.65 -10.36
CA SER A 127 1.38 -29.79 -11.06
C SER A 127 2.56 -29.32 -10.20
N LEU A 128 3.04 -30.21 -9.32
CA LEU A 128 4.21 -29.96 -8.47
C LEU A 128 5.44 -29.50 -9.26
N GLN A 129 5.65 -30.05 -10.45
CA GLN A 129 6.80 -29.71 -11.29
C GLN A 129 6.73 -28.27 -11.80
N ASN A 130 5.55 -27.80 -12.21
CA ASN A 130 5.35 -26.43 -12.66
C ASN A 130 5.61 -25.43 -11.52
N LEU A 131 5.11 -25.74 -10.32
CA LEU A 131 5.32 -24.91 -9.14
C LEU A 131 6.81 -24.85 -8.75
N LYS A 132 7.52 -25.99 -8.75
CA LYS A 132 8.97 -26.03 -8.46
C LYS A 132 9.80 -25.22 -9.45
N TRP A 133 9.45 -25.26 -10.74
CA TRP A 133 10.17 -24.52 -11.78
C TRP A 133 10.14 -23.00 -11.59
N GLN A 134 9.13 -22.48 -10.90
CA GLN A 134 8.97 -21.05 -10.63
C GLN A 134 9.53 -20.62 -9.26
N SER A 135 10.24 -21.51 -8.54
CA SER A 135 10.75 -21.22 -7.18
C SER A 135 11.54 -19.91 -7.08
N ASN A 136 12.46 -19.63 -8.01
CA ASN A 136 13.24 -18.39 -7.98
C ASN A 136 12.37 -17.15 -8.21
N TYR A 137 11.39 -17.23 -9.09
CA TYR A 137 10.44 -16.15 -9.32
C TYR A 137 9.64 -15.83 -8.05
N TYR A 138 9.20 -16.85 -7.31
CA TYR A 138 8.54 -16.64 -6.01
C TYR A 138 9.47 -16.05 -4.94
N LYS A 139 10.76 -16.41 -4.95
CA LYS A 139 11.76 -15.77 -4.06
C LYS A 139 11.94 -14.29 -4.37
N ASP A 140 11.96 -13.92 -5.65
CA ASP A 140 12.07 -12.51 -6.05
C ASP A 140 10.88 -11.70 -5.55
N ILE A 141 9.66 -12.25 -5.68
CA ILE A 141 8.45 -11.64 -5.12
C ILE A 141 8.56 -11.50 -3.59
N TYR A 142 8.93 -12.57 -2.89
CA TYR A 142 9.05 -12.56 -1.43
C TYR A 142 10.06 -11.51 -0.96
N LYS A 143 11.20 -11.38 -1.65
CA LYS A 143 12.21 -10.36 -1.32
C LYS A 143 11.64 -8.95 -1.40
N VAL A 144 10.92 -8.63 -2.48
CA VAL A 144 10.32 -7.29 -2.65
C VAL A 144 9.23 -7.06 -1.61
N GLU A 145 8.45 -8.10 -1.25
CA GLU A 145 7.48 -7.97 -0.16
C GLU A 145 8.15 -7.62 1.18
N ARG A 146 9.30 -8.22 1.52
CA ARG A 146 10.06 -7.85 2.73
C ARG A 146 10.55 -6.40 2.71
N GLU A 147 10.85 -5.85 1.53
CA GLU A 147 11.19 -4.42 1.36
C GLU A 147 9.97 -3.51 1.49
N LEU A 148 8.77 -3.99 1.13
CA LEU A 148 7.53 -3.22 1.21
C LEU A 148 6.82 -3.31 2.56
N ASN A 149 7.01 -4.42 3.29
CA ASN A 149 6.38 -4.69 4.58
C ASN A 149 7.16 -4.05 5.75
N MET A 150 7.44 -2.78 5.58
CA MET A 150 8.00 -1.87 6.56
C MET A 150 7.13 -0.62 6.62
N ASP A 151 7.37 0.25 7.61
CA ASP A 151 6.68 1.53 7.68
C ASP A 151 6.94 2.36 6.41
N ILE A 152 5.86 2.92 5.84
CA ILE A 152 5.96 3.79 4.66
C ILE A 152 6.80 5.03 5.03
N PRO A 153 7.93 5.27 4.35
CA PRO A 153 8.80 6.40 4.67
C PRO A 153 8.12 7.74 4.40
N LYS A 154 8.41 8.74 5.24
CA LYS A 154 7.93 10.12 5.08
C LYS A 154 8.91 11.04 4.36
N GLU A 155 10.19 10.66 4.34
CA GLU A 155 11.26 11.43 3.71
C GLU A 155 11.30 11.16 2.20
N GLN A 156 11.62 12.18 1.40
CA GLN A 156 11.58 12.10 -0.06
C GLN A 156 12.40 10.94 -0.63
N ASP A 157 13.63 10.76 -0.13
CA ASP A 157 14.53 9.69 -0.60
C ASP A 157 13.99 8.30 -0.23
N GLY A 158 13.44 8.16 0.98
CA GLY A 158 12.81 6.94 1.44
C GLY A 158 11.56 6.60 0.62
N LEU A 159 10.70 7.60 0.38
CA LEU A 159 9.48 7.45 -0.41
C LEU A 159 9.79 7.08 -1.86
N THR A 160 10.85 7.66 -2.44
CA THR A 160 11.31 7.33 -3.79
C THR A 160 11.76 5.87 -3.87
N LYS A 161 12.56 5.39 -2.91
CA LYS A 161 12.96 3.97 -2.83
C LYS A 161 11.75 3.05 -2.66
N TYR A 162 10.82 3.43 -1.78
CA TYR A 162 9.60 2.68 -1.53
C TYR A 162 8.74 2.54 -2.80
N LYS A 163 8.60 3.64 -3.57
CA LYS A 163 7.91 3.64 -4.87
C LYS A 163 8.57 2.68 -5.86
N LEU A 164 9.90 2.66 -5.95
CA LEU A 164 10.61 1.71 -6.82
C LEU A 164 10.31 0.25 -6.44
N SER A 165 10.25 -0.08 -5.15
CA SER A 165 9.86 -1.42 -4.70
C SER A 165 8.40 -1.75 -5.07
N LEU A 166 7.48 -0.77 -5.01
CA LEU A 166 6.08 -0.95 -5.46
C LEU A 166 6.01 -1.23 -6.96
N GLU A 167 6.72 -0.44 -7.77
CA GLU A 167 6.80 -0.61 -9.22
C GLU A 167 7.39 -1.99 -9.57
N GLN A 168 8.44 -2.42 -8.86
CA GLN A 168 9.03 -3.74 -9.03
C GLN A 168 8.05 -4.85 -8.66
N MET A 169 7.33 -4.73 -7.54
CA MET A 169 6.30 -5.69 -7.15
C MET A 169 5.21 -5.79 -8.23
N ASN A 170 4.67 -4.66 -8.68
CA ASN A 170 3.67 -4.60 -9.75
C ASN A 170 4.17 -5.25 -11.05
N SER A 171 5.42 -4.98 -11.44
CA SER A 171 6.03 -5.60 -12.61
C SER A 171 6.17 -7.12 -12.47
N LEU A 172 6.50 -7.63 -11.27
CA LEU A 172 6.55 -9.06 -11.02
C LEU A 172 5.14 -9.65 -11.13
N LEU A 173 4.18 -9.14 -10.38
CA LEU A 173 2.83 -9.74 -10.26
C LEU A 173 2.01 -9.72 -11.56
N THR A 174 2.32 -8.83 -12.49
CA THR A 174 1.66 -8.78 -13.81
C THR A 174 2.24 -9.77 -14.82
N LYS A 175 3.38 -10.42 -14.54
CA LYS A 175 3.90 -11.50 -15.37
C LYS A 175 2.97 -12.71 -15.27
N ALA A 176 2.41 -13.11 -16.40
CA ALA A 176 1.61 -14.33 -16.48
C ALA A 176 2.45 -15.54 -16.03
N ILE A 177 1.91 -16.34 -15.13
CA ILE A 177 2.57 -17.58 -14.72
C ILE A 177 2.40 -18.61 -15.83
N SER A 178 3.40 -18.72 -16.70
CA SER A 178 3.31 -19.59 -17.88
C SER A 178 3.33 -21.08 -17.51
N HIS A 179 2.38 -21.84 -18.06
CA HIS A 179 2.43 -23.29 -18.09
C HIS A 179 3.40 -23.73 -19.19
N LYS A 180 4.46 -24.47 -18.84
CA LYS A 180 5.13 -25.30 -19.86
C LYS A 180 4.26 -26.55 -20.08
N LYS A 181 3.78 -26.73 -21.31
CA LYS A 181 3.22 -27.99 -21.79
C LYS A 181 4.31 -29.06 -21.86
#